data_AF-A0AAN0MFK4-F1
#
_entry.id   AF-A0AAN0MFK4-F1
#
_cell.length_a   1.000
_cell.length_b   1.000
_cell.length_c   1.000
_cell.angle_alpha   90.00
_cell.angle_beta   90.00
_cell.angle_gamma   90.00
#
_symmetry.space_group_name_H-M   'P 1'
#
loop_
_entity.id
_entity.type
_entity.pdbx_description
1 polymer ?
#
loop_
_entity_poly.entity_id
_entity_poly.type
_entity_poly.pdbx_seq_one_letter_code
_entity_poly.pdbx_strand_id
1 'polypeptide(L)'
;MGSAKQTKHVFVTGGVASSLGKGLTASSLGSLLVARGLRVTMQKLDPYLNVDPGTMNPFQHGEVFVTDDGAETDLDIGHYERFLDRNLSAEANVTTGQVYSTVIQAERRGDYLGECVQVIPHITNAIKERMLGVARPDDDIVIHEMGGTVGDIESQPFLEAARQVRHDIGRDNVFFLHVSLVPFIGPSGELKTKPTQHSVAALRSSGIVPDAIVCRSGLPIPDSIKRKIAMFCDVDTEAVISCPDASSIYEIPKVLHAQGLDAYLVRRLALRFRDVNWTKWDDLLDRIRHPKHEIVIALVGKYIDLPDAYLSVVEAIRAGGFANWAKVDIRWVPSDECETPEGAAAKLGDVDGIVVPGGFGIRGVEGKLGAIRYAREHKIPILGLCLGLQCMVIEFARDVAGIEDAASSEFDPDTSAPVIATMAEQQAIVSGDGDMGGSMRLGAYPADLVKGTLVQQLYGRIKVSERHRHRYEVNNAYRKQLEEAGLVFSGLSPDRNLVEFIELPTETHPFFVATQAHPEFKSRPITSHPLFKGLIAAAVEYHGQHNASH
;
A
#
# COMPACT_ATOMS: atom_id res chain seq x y z
N MET A 1 17.57 35.43 -17.28
CA MET A 1 17.59 34.00 -16.89
C MET A 1 16.48 33.81 -15.88
N GLY A 2 15.36 33.19 -16.26
CA GLY A 2 14.30 32.91 -15.31
C GLY A 2 14.83 31.96 -14.25
N SER A 3 14.71 32.31 -12.97
CA SER A 3 15.08 31.43 -11.85
C SER A 3 14.49 30.05 -12.12
N ALA A 4 15.33 29.01 -12.14
CA ALA A 4 14.82 27.64 -12.10
C ALA A 4 13.82 27.56 -10.92
N LYS A 5 12.67 26.91 -11.17
CA LYS A 5 11.64 26.71 -10.14
C LYS A 5 12.26 25.84 -9.05
N GLN A 6 12.54 26.42 -7.89
CA GLN A 6 13.08 25.69 -6.74
C GLN A 6 11.95 24.87 -6.11
N THR A 7 12.07 23.54 -6.17
CA THR A 7 11.17 22.63 -5.46
C THR A 7 11.27 22.85 -3.95
N LYS A 8 10.11 22.85 -3.28
CA LYS A 8 10.01 23.02 -1.83
C LYS A 8 10.03 21.67 -1.12
N HIS A 9 10.60 21.60 0.07
CA HIS A 9 10.70 20.36 0.84
C HIS A 9 9.94 20.50 2.16
N VAL A 10 9.02 19.57 2.42
CA VAL A 10 8.21 19.52 3.64
C VAL A 10 8.63 18.28 4.42
N PHE A 11 9.28 18.47 5.56
CA PHE A 11 9.73 17.39 6.43
C PHE A 11 8.70 17.13 7.52
N VAL A 12 8.15 15.92 7.57
CA VAL A 12 7.18 15.47 8.57
C VAL A 12 7.90 14.61 9.60
N THR A 13 7.90 15.05 10.85
CA THR A 13 8.56 14.36 11.98
C THR A 13 7.55 13.86 13.00
N GLY A 14 7.92 12.81 13.73
CA GLY A 14 7.12 12.23 14.82
C GLY A 14 7.63 12.56 16.20
N GLY A 15 6.72 12.70 17.15
CA GLY A 15 7.04 13.00 18.53
C GLY A 15 6.19 12.22 19.52
N VAL A 16 6.66 12.09 20.76
CA VAL A 16 5.98 11.40 21.88
C VAL A 16 5.88 9.88 21.74
N ALA A 17 5.30 9.38 20.65
CA ALA A 17 5.11 7.95 20.39
C ALA A 17 5.07 7.66 18.88
N SER A 18 5.33 6.40 18.52
CA SER A 18 5.06 5.88 17.17
C SER A 18 3.55 5.66 16.96
N SER A 19 3.16 5.33 15.73
CA SER A 19 1.77 4.99 15.35
C SER A 19 0.72 6.10 15.55
N LEU A 20 1.15 7.37 15.64
CA LEU A 20 0.25 8.53 15.69
C LEU A 20 -0.41 8.90 14.35
N GLY A 21 -0.20 8.11 13.29
CA GLY A 21 -0.71 8.40 11.95
C GLY A 21 0.03 9.54 11.24
N LYS A 22 1.38 9.51 11.29
CA LYS A 22 2.24 10.47 10.58
C LYS A 22 2.06 10.37 9.06
N GLY A 23 2.19 9.17 8.50
CA GLY A 23 1.97 8.91 7.08
C GLY A 23 0.59 9.33 6.58
N LEU A 24 -0.48 9.06 7.33
CA LEU A 24 -1.83 9.52 6.97
C LEU A 24 -1.97 11.06 7.03
N THR A 25 -1.33 11.71 8.00
CA THR A 25 -1.30 13.18 8.09
C THR A 25 -0.55 13.79 6.90
N ALA A 26 0.62 13.24 6.58
CA ALA A 26 1.44 13.65 5.44
C ALA A 26 0.71 13.44 4.11
N SER A 27 0.09 12.26 3.94
CA SER A 27 -0.70 11.90 2.76
C SER A 27 -1.90 12.82 2.58
N SER A 28 -2.60 13.13 3.67
CA SER A 28 -3.75 14.04 3.65
C SER A 28 -3.33 15.46 3.27
N LEU A 29 -2.21 15.96 3.81
CA LEU A 29 -1.63 17.23 3.39
C LEU A 29 -1.23 17.21 1.90
N GLY A 30 -0.62 16.12 1.43
CA GLY A 30 -0.29 15.91 0.02
C GLY A 30 -1.53 16.01 -0.88
N SER A 31 -2.62 15.32 -0.51
CA SER A 31 -3.89 15.36 -1.26
C SER A 31 -4.50 16.77 -1.34
N LEU A 32 -4.43 17.55 -0.25
CA LEU A 32 -4.90 18.94 -0.23
C LEU A 32 -4.09 19.81 -1.17
N LEU A 33 -2.77 19.66 -1.17
CA LEU A 33 -1.87 20.41 -2.05
C LEU A 33 -2.07 20.03 -3.53
N VAL A 34 -2.27 18.75 -3.84
CA VAL A 34 -2.68 18.28 -5.18
C VAL A 34 -4.02 18.88 -5.59
N ALA A 35 -5.00 18.92 -4.69
CA ALA A 35 -6.31 19.52 -4.94
C ALA A 35 -6.26 21.06 -5.12
N ARG A 36 -5.20 21.71 -4.63
CA ARG A 36 -4.85 23.12 -4.95
C ARG A 36 -4.14 23.26 -6.31
N GLY A 37 -3.90 22.17 -7.03
CA GLY A 37 -3.26 22.16 -8.34
C GLY A 37 -1.73 22.25 -8.28
N LEU A 38 -1.12 21.94 -7.14
CA LEU A 38 0.34 21.78 -7.02
C LEU A 38 0.73 20.36 -7.39
N ARG A 39 1.92 20.21 -7.98
CA ARG A 39 2.49 18.90 -8.24
C ARG A 39 3.30 18.45 -7.03
N VAL A 40 2.81 17.40 -6.38
CA VAL A 40 3.39 16.86 -5.14
C VAL A 40 3.96 15.47 -5.39
N THR A 41 5.10 15.19 -4.79
CA THR A 41 5.63 13.83 -4.62
C THR A 41 5.96 13.60 -3.13
N MET A 42 6.11 12.35 -2.73
CA MET A 42 6.32 11.96 -1.34
C MET A 42 7.44 10.93 -1.21
N GLN A 43 8.12 10.95 -0.07
CA GLN A 43 9.19 10.04 0.27
C GLN A 43 9.11 9.63 1.74
N LYS A 44 9.31 8.35 2.03
CA LYS A 44 9.45 7.78 3.37
C LYS A 44 10.93 7.51 3.66
N LEU A 45 11.41 7.94 4.82
CA LEU A 45 12.71 7.59 5.36
C LEU A 45 12.53 6.65 6.56
N ASP A 46 12.89 5.39 6.39
CA ASP A 46 12.72 4.35 7.38
C ASP A 46 14.03 4.08 8.15
N PRO A 47 14.00 4.14 9.49
CA PRO A 47 15.20 4.02 10.30
C PRO A 47 15.73 2.59 10.46
N TYR A 48 14.99 1.58 9.97
CA TYR A 48 15.40 0.18 10.07
C TYR A 48 16.57 -0.19 9.13
N LEU A 49 17.29 -1.25 9.49
CA LEU A 49 18.50 -1.71 8.80
C LEU A 49 18.24 -2.63 7.60
N ASN A 50 17.05 -3.19 7.46
CA ASN A 50 16.69 -3.95 6.26
C ASN A 50 16.84 -3.05 5.02
N VAL A 51 17.50 -3.54 3.97
CA VAL A 51 17.70 -2.79 2.71
C VAL A 51 16.36 -2.56 2.01
N ASP A 52 15.48 -3.53 2.12
CA ASP A 52 14.08 -3.51 1.69
C ASP A 52 13.25 -4.31 2.71
N PRO A 53 11.94 -4.10 2.78
CA PRO A 53 11.10 -4.86 3.70
C PRO A 53 10.78 -6.29 3.20
N GLY A 54 11.32 -6.72 2.05
CA GLY A 54 11.04 -8.03 1.45
C GLY A 54 11.46 -9.21 2.34
N THR A 55 12.43 -8.98 3.22
CA THR A 55 12.93 -9.94 4.22
C THR A 55 12.20 -9.87 5.57
N MET A 56 11.30 -8.90 5.74
CA MET A 56 10.56 -8.71 6.99
C MET A 56 9.35 -9.62 7.05
N ASN A 57 9.00 -10.05 8.25
CA ASN A 57 7.79 -10.83 8.46
C ASN A 57 6.55 -9.90 8.34
N PRO A 58 5.59 -10.18 7.44
CA PRO A 58 4.37 -9.38 7.34
C PRO A 58 3.57 -9.29 8.63
N PHE A 59 3.67 -10.27 9.55
CA PHE A 59 3.03 -10.24 10.87
C PHE A 59 3.55 -9.14 11.80
N GLN A 60 4.73 -8.59 11.53
CA GLN A 60 5.38 -7.61 12.41
C GLN A 60 5.41 -6.21 11.80
N HIS A 61 5.47 -6.13 10.48
CA HIS A 61 5.69 -4.87 9.77
C HIS A 61 4.55 -4.48 8.82
N GLY A 62 3.53 -5.33 8.67
CA GLY A 62 2.47 -5.14 7.68
C GLY A 62 2.91 -5.55 6.28
N GLU A 63 2.14 -5.11 5.27
CA GLU A 63 2.39 -5.47 3.88
C GLU A 63 3.70 -4.89 3.32
N VAL A 64 4.25 -5.59 2.32
CA VAL A 64 5.30 -5.05 1.45
C VAL A 64 4.61 -4.44 0.23
N PHE A 65 4.76 -3.13 0.04
CA PHE A 65 4.21 -2.44 -1.13
C PHE A 65 5.18 -2.51 -2.31
N VAL A 66 4.66 -2.79 -3.51
CA VAL A 66 5.47 -2.83 -4.73
C VAL A 66 5.12 -1.67 -5.64
N THR A 67 6.15 -1.00 -6.16
CA THR A 67 6.04 0.13 -7.11
C THR A 67 6.14 -0.35 -8.57
N ASP A 68 5.84 0.53 -9.54
CA ASP A 68 5.89 0.16 -10.96
C ASP A 68 7.29 -0.27 -11.42
N ASP A 69 8.35 0.31 -10.85
CA ASP A 69 9.75 -0.01 -11.18
C ASP A 69 10.30 -1.22 -10.42
N GLY A 70 9.46 -1.91 -9.64
CA GLY A 70 9.79 -3.17 -8.98
C GLY A 70 10.47 -3.04 -7.63
N ALA A 71 10.53 -1.85 -7.03
CA ALA A 71 10.99 -1.73 -5.66
C ALA A 71 9.95 -2.30 -4.67
N GLU A 72 10.43 -3.15 -3.79
CA GLU A 72 9.76 -3.55 -2.55
C GLU A 72 9.97 -2.45 -1.50
N THR A 73 8.88 -1.92 -0.98
CA THR A 73 8.87 -0.70 -0.16
C THR A 73 7.95 -0.84 1.04
N ASP A 74 8.12 0.05 2.00
CA ASP A 74 7.23 0.17 3.16
C ASP A 74 5.77 0.48 2.74
N LEU A 75 4.82 0.03 3.55
CA LEU A 75 3.38 0.20 3.27
C LEU A 75 2.92 1.66 3.14
N ASP A 76 3.66 2.61 3.72
CA ASP A 76 3.33 4.04 3.62
C ASP A 76 3.43 4.55 2.18
N ILE A 77 4.27 3.94 1.32
CA ILE A 77 4.29 4.29 -0.11
C ILE A 77 2.93 4.04 -0.75
N GLY A 78 2.23 2.98 -0.34
CA GLY A 78 0.85 2.73 -0.75
C GLY A 78 -0.12 3.81 -0.30
N HIS A 79 0.03 4.34 0.93
CA HIS A 79 -0.78 5.48 1.38
C HIS A 79 -0.52 6.72 0.51
N TYR A 80 0.73 7.01 0.18
CA TYR A 80 1.06 8.16 -0.64
C TYR A 80 0.45 8.03 -2.03
N GLU A 81 0.61 6.88 -2.69
CA GLU A 81 0.02 6.67 -4.01
C GLU A 81 -1.51 6.79 -3.97
N ARG A 82 -2.16 6.22 -2.94
CA ARG A 82 -3.62 6.29 -2.72
C ARG A 82 -4.14 7.71 -2.57
N PHE A 83 -3.45 8.57 -1.82
CA PHE A 83 -3.89 9.94 -1.56
C PHE A 83 -3.50 10.93 -2.65
N LEU A 84 -2.38 10.70 -3.35
CA LEU A 84 -1.92 11.57 -4.44
C LEU A 84 -2.52 11.22 -5.81
N ASP A 85 -3.08 10.01 -5.96
CA ASP A 85 -3.49 9.45 -7.27
C ASP A 85 -2.32 9.48 -8.28
N ARG A 86 -1.11 9.11 -7.81
CA ARG A 86 0.15 9.16 -8.57
C ARG A 86 1.03 7.96 -8.23
N ASN A 87 1.69 7.39 -9.23
CA ASN A 87 2.66 6.33 -9.02
C ASN A 87 4.01 6.90 -8.56
N LEU A 88 4.60 6.26 -7.56
CA LEU A 88 5.91 6.57 -7.01
C LEU A 88 6.94 5.55 -7.49
N SER A 89 8.22 5.89 -7.36
CA SER A 89 9.37 5.05 -7.73
C SER A 89 10.09 4.52 -6.50
N ALA A 90 11.07 3.65 -6.72
CA ALA A 90 12.00 3.17 -5.69
C ALA A 90 12.59 4.28 -4.82
N GLU A 91 12.86 5.46 -5.40
CA GLU A 91 13.42 6.61 -4.69
C GLU A 91 12.50 7.20 -3.61
N ALA A 92 11.22 6.84 -3.64
CA ALA A 92 10.26 7.26 -2.62
C ALA A 92 10.44 6.52 -1.29
N ASN A 93 11.23 5.45 -1.21
CA ASN A 93 11.53 4.78 0.06
C ASN A 93 13.05 4.71 0.28
N VAL A 94 13.50 5.24 1.42
CA VAL A 94 14.91 5.28 1.81
C VAL A 94 15.05 4.59 3.15
N THR A 95 15.91 3.59 3.26
CA THR A 95 16.15 2.90 4.54
C THR A 95 17.56 3.15 5.06
N THR A 96 17.76 3.05 6.38
CA THR A 96 19.12 3.06 6.97
C THR A 96 19.99 1.97 6.34
N GLY A 97 19.44 0.79 6.09
CA GLY A 97 20.12 -0.31 5.40
C GLY A 97 20.70 0.07 4.05
N GLN A 98 19.89 0.71 3.19
CA GLN A 98 20.31 1.17 1.87
C GLN A 98 21.44 2.20 1.97
N VAL A 99 21.27 3.20 2.84
CA VAL A 99 22.23 4.28 3.01
C VAL A 99 23.58 3.74 3.48
N TYR A 100 23.59 2.94 4.53
CA TYR A 100 24.81 2.39 5.10
C TYR A 100 25.49 1.42 4.14
N SER A 101 24.74 0.53 3.48
CA SER A 101 25.27 -0.39 2.48
C SER A 101 25.94 0.37 1.32
N THR A 102 25.28 1.42 0.82
CA THR A 102 25.83 2.27 -0.26
C THR A 102 27.14 2.93 0.15
N VAL A 103 27.18 3.54 1.33
CA VAL A 103 28.38 4.24 1.83
C VAL A 103 29.53 3.25 2.11
N ILE A 104 29.26 2.10 2.71
CA ILE A 104 30.27 1.07 2.99
C ILE A 104 30.83 0.50 1.68
N GLN A 105 29.99 0.25 0.67
CA GLN A 105 30.46 -0.23 -0.64
C GLN A 105 31.32 0.80 -1.36
N ALA A 106 30.95 2.09 -1.31
CA ALA A 106 31.77 3.17 -1.87
C ALA A 106 33.14 3.27 -1.19
N GLU A 107 33.17 3.11 0.13
CA GLU A 107 34.40 3.09 0.91
C GLU A 107 35.31 1.92 0.48
N ARG A 108 34.76 0.71 0.34
CA ARG A 108 35.53 -0.47 -0.11
C ARG A 108 36.05 -0.36 -1.54
N ARG A 109 35.40 0.41 -2.42
CA ARG A 109 35.89 0.70 -3.77
C ARG A 109 36.99 1.77 -3.81
N GLY A 110 37.21 2.49 -2.70
CA GLY A 110 38.16 3.59 -2.63
C GLY A 110 37.60 4.94 -3.07
N ASP A 111 36.27 5.09 -3.18
CA ASP A 111 35.60 6.32 -3.66
C ASP A 111 35.89 7.53 -2.74
N TYR A 112 36.24 7.29 -1.47
CA TYR A 112 36.62 8.31 -0.48
C TYR A 112 38.14 8.52 -0.36
N LEU A 113 38.95 8.04 -1.31
CA LEU A 113 40.39 8.31 -1.42
C LEU A 113 41.23 8.00 -0.16
N GLY A 114 40.79 7.02 0.64
CA GLY A 114 41.48 6.60 1.86
C GLY A 114 41.22 7.49 3.09
N GLU A 115 40.31 8.47 3.00
CA GLU A 115 39.88 9.26 4.15
C GLU A 115 39.01 8.45 5.12
N CYS A 116 38.91 8.92 6.37
CA CYS A 116 38.07 8.29 7.38
C CYS A 116 36.58 8.55 7.09
N VAL A 117 35.82 7.49 6.81
CA VAL A 117 34.38 7.55 6.61
C VAL A 117 33.65 7.65 7.95
N GLN A 118 32.71 8.60 8.04
CA GLN A 118 32.02 9.02 9.27
C GLN A 118 30.52 9.24 9.01
N VAL A 119 29.70 9.22 10.07
CA VAL A 119 28.26 9.52 9.96
C VAL A 119 28.03 10.93 9.38
N ILE A 120 28.76 11.93 9.90
CA ILE A 120 28.82 13.26 9.32
C ILE A 120 30.24 13.43 8.74
N PRO A 121 30.42 13.75 7.46
CA PRO A 121 29.37 14.11 6.50
C PRO A 121 28.82 12.93 5.68
N HIS A 122 29.48 11.77 5.61
CA HIS A 122 29.27 10.77 4.57
C HIS A 122 27.85 10.14 4.59
N ILE A 123 27.37 9.67 5.74
CA ILE A 123 26.01 9.11 5.86
C ILE A 123 24.97 10.21 5.64
N THR A 124 25.15 11.39 6.26
CA THR A 124 24.21 12.51 6.10
C THR A 124 24.17 13.04 4.67
N ASN A 125 25.28 13.02 3.93
CA ASN A 125 25.34 13.40 2.53
C ASN A 125 24.62 12.38 1.65
N ALA A 126 24.83 11.08 1.87
CA ALA A 126 24.10 10.04 1.15
C ALA A 126 22.57 10.14 1.38
N ILE A 127 22.14 10.48 2.60
CA ILE A 127 20.72 10.76 2.90
C ILE A 127 20.23 12.01 2.16
N LYS A 128 20.98 13.12 2.23
CA LYS A 128 20.65 14.37 1.53
C LYS A 128 20.48 14.18 0.03
N GLU A 129 21.39 13.42 -0.59
CA GLU A 129 21.33 13.09 -2.01
C GLU A 129 20.02 12.36 -2.35
N ARG A 130 19.59 11.40 -1.51
CA ARG A 130 18.28 10.74 -1.67
C ARG A 130 17.10 11.68 -1.46
N MET A 131 17.16 12.57 -0.47
CA MET A 131 16.10 13.56 -0.20
C MET A 131 15.94 14.56 -1.36
N LEU A 132 17.04 15.01 -1.95
CA LEU A 132 17.01 15.96 -3.06
C LEU A 132 16.76 15.28 -4.41
N GLY A 133 17.19 14.02 -4.57
CA GLY A 133 17.11 13.27 -5.83
C GLY A 133 15.69 12.83 -6.23
N VAL A 134 14.79 12.65 -5.27
CA VAL A 134 13.40 12.20 -5.55
C VAL A 134 12.55 13.26 -6.26
N ALA A 135 12.97 14.52 -6.26
CA ALA A 135 12.25 15.62 -6.89
C ALA A 135 12.39 15.56 -8.42
N ARG A 136 11.27 15.52 -9.14
CA ARG A 136 11.27 15.71 -10.60
C ARG A 136 11.29 17.19 -10.97
N PRO A 137 11.79 17.58 -12.15
CA PRO A 137 11.90 18.99 -12.55
C PRO A 137 10.60 19.82 -12.48
N ASP A 138 9.45 19.16 -12.58
CA ASP A 138 8.13 19.78 -12.55
C ASP A 138 7.46 19.77 -11.15
N ASP A 139 7.98 19.02 -10.18
CA ASP A 139 7.44 18.93 -8.83
C ASP A 139 7.56 20.28 -8.10
N ASP A 140 6.43 20.75 -7.56
CA ASP A 140 6.38 21.95 -6.69
C ASP A 140 6.89 21.64 -5.28
N ILE A 141 6.52 20.46 -4.77
CA ILE A 141 6.74 20.06 -3.38
C ILE A 141 7.14 18.58 -3.30
N VAL A 142 8.15 18.29 -2.48
CA VAL A 142 8.40 16.96 -1.93
C VAL A 142 8.01 16.93 -0.46
N ILE A 143 7.21 15.96 -0.04
CA ILE A 143 6.94 15.70 1.39
C ILE A 143 7.76 14.49 1.83
N HIS A 144 8.67 14.69 2.78
CA HIS A 144 9.50 13.66 3.38
C HIS A 144 8.91 13.27 4.73
N GLU A 145 8.36 12.07 4.85
CA GLU A 145 8.08 11.50 6.17
C GLU A 145 9.35 10.87 6.74
N MET A 146 9.75 11.34 7.93
CA MET A 146 10.77 10.68 8.72
C MET A 146 10.11 9.68 9.67
N GLY A 147 10.42 8.39 9.45
CA GLY A 147 10.09 7.29 10.34
C GLY A 147 10.74 7.45 11.72
N GLY A 148 10.35 6.58 12.65
CA GLY A 148 10.79 6.66 14.05
C GLY A 148 10.13 7.81 14.84
N THR A 149 10.70 8.09 16.02
CA THR A 149 10.28 9.16 16.92
C THR A 149 11.46 10.07 17.24
N VAL A 150 11.24 11.38 17.23
CA VAL A 150 12.26 12.36 17.64
C VAL A 150 12.69 12.07 19.07
N GLY A 151 13.99 11.91 19.26
CA GLY A 151 14.61 11.48 20.53
C GLY A 151 15.27 10.10 20.42
N ASP A 152 14.83 9.27 19.48
CA ASP A 152 15.40 7.95 19.26
C ASP A 152 16.72 8.02 18.49
N ILE A 153 17.65 7.11 18.82
CA ILE A 153 18.99 7.04 18.22
C ILE A 153 18.90 6.79 16.70
N GLU A 154 17.98 5.91 16.29
CA GLU A 154 17.83 5.45 14.91
C GLU A 154 17.47 6.57 13.92
N SER A 155 16.83 7.64 14.39
CA SER A 155 16.36 8.75 13.55
C SER A 155 17.37 9.91 13.45
N GLN A 156 18.43 9.91 14.27
CA GLN A 156 19.37 11.03 14.34
C GLN A 156 20.03 11.37 12.99
N PRO A 157 20.51 10.40 12.18
CA PRO A 157 21.11 10.72 10.88
C PRO A 157 20.13 11.40 9.92
N PHE A 158 18.84 11.01 9.93
CA PHE A 158 17.82 11.62 9.09
C PHE A 158 17.49 13.05 9.53
N LEU A 159 17.35 13.29 10.84
CA LEU A 159 17.11 14.63 11.37
C LEU A 159 18.28 15.57 11.03
N GLU A 160 19.52 15.11 11.22
CA GLU A 160 20.70 15.90 10.86
C GLU A 160 20.77 16.18 9.36
N ALA A 161 20.48 15.19 8.50
CA ALA A 161 20.41 15.39 7.06
C ALA A 161 19.33 16.41 6.67
N ALA A 162 18.11 16.33 7.23
CA ALA A 162 17.04 17.29 6.97
C ALA A 162 17.40 18.71 7.44
N ARG A 163 18.08 18.83 8.58
CA ARG A 163 18.62 20.11 9.09
C ARG A 163 19.64 20.70 8.11
N GLN A 164 20.54 19.87 7.56
CA GLN A 164 21.50 20.28 6.54
C GLN A 164 20.82 20.62 5.20
N VAL A 165 19.79 19.89 4.76
CA VAL A 165 19.00 20.27 3.57
C VAL A 165 18.48 21.70 3.72
N ARG A 166 17.86 22.03 4.86
CA ARG A 166 17.40 23.41 5.13
C ARG A 166 18.52 24.45 5.09
N HIS A 167 19.71 24.08 5.55
CA HIS A 167 20.86 24.97 5.49
C HIS A 167 21.30 25.20 4.03
N ASP A 168 21.33 24.15 3.22
CA ASP A 168 21.89 24.17 1.87
C ASP A 168 20.94 24.84 0.85
N ILE A 169 19.64 24.57 0.92
CA ILE A 169 18.65 25.13 -0.02
C ILE A 169 17.92 26.37 0.53
N GLY A 170 18.17 26.74 1.78
CA GLY A 170 17.61 27.93 2.42
C GLY A 170 16.26 27.73 3.10
N ARG A 171 16.00 28.58 4.10
CA ARG A 171 14.84 28.48 5.01
C ARG A 171 13.48 28.66 4.32
N ASP A 172 13.42 29.40 3.22
CA ASP A 172 12.18 29.68 2.48
C ASP A 172 11.80 28.56 1.49
N ASN A 173 12.65 27.54 1.41
CA ASN A 173 12.44 26.35 0.59
C ASN A 173 12.15 25.09 1.41
N VAL A 174 12.17 25.20 2.76
CA VAL A 174 11.96 24.08 3.67
C VAL A 174 10.90 24.40 4.73
N PHE A 175 9.98 23.46 4.95
CA PHE A 175 8.97 23.50 6.00
C PHE A 175 9.10 22.28 6.90
N PHE A 176 9.10 22.47 8.23
CA PHE A 176 9.07 21.38 9.19
C PHE A 176 7.67 21.24 9.82
N LEU A 177 7.02 20.10 9.59
CA LEU A 177 5.76 19.71 10.22
C LEU A 177 6.05 18.68 11.32
N HIS A 178 5.69 18.96 12.56
CA HIS A 178 5.88 18.02 13.67
C HIS A 178 4.55 17.43 14.14
N VAL A 179 4.41 16.11 14.09
CA VAL A 179 3.24 15.38 14.59
C VAL A 179 3.49 14.97 16.03
N SER A 180 2.57 15.32 16.93
CA SER A 180 2.67 15.06 18.37
C SER A 180 1.35 14.59 18.96
N LEU A 181 1.38 14.00 20.15
CA LEU A 181 0.21 13.52 20.89
C LEU A 181 -0.18 14.49 22.02
N VAL A 182 -1.47 14.84 22.09
CA VAL A 182 -2.10 15.55 23.21
C VAL A 182 -3.05 14.56 23.90
N PRO A 183 -2.56 13.82 24.92
CA PRO A 183 -3.36 12.79 25.56
C PRO A 183 -4.44 13.38 26.48
N PHE A 184 -5.56 12.67 26.57
CA PHE A 184 -6.63 12.91 27.55
C PHE A 184 -6.40 12.06 28.80
N ILE A 185 -6.37 12.69 29.97
CA ILE A 185 -6.19 12.00 31.25
C ILE A 185 -7.54 11.85 31.94
N GLY A 186 -8.14 10.67 31.78
CA GLY A 186 -9.49 10.33 32.24
C GLY A 186 -9.79 10.76 33.68
N PRO A 187 -9.01 10.35 34.69
CA PRO A 187 -9.28 10.70 36.10
C PRO A 187 -9.32 12.20 36.37
N SER A 188 -8.58 13.01 35.61
CA SER A 188 -8.59 14.48 35.74
C SER A 188 -9.55 15.19 34.80
N GLY A 189 -10.03 14.50 33.75
CA GLY A 189 -10.87 15.10 32.70
C GLY A 189 -10.15 16.14 31.84
N GLU A 190 -8.82 16.07 31.71
CA GLU A 190 -8.01 17.12 31.09
C GLU A 190 -7.12 16.62 29.95
N LEU A 191 -7.04 17.41 28.88
CA LEU A 191 -6.02 17.29 27.83
C LEU A 191 -4.68 17.85 28.32
N LYS A 192 -3.58 17.13 28.10
CA LYS A 192 -2.24 17.54 28.56
C LYS A 192 -1.32 17.92 27.40
N THR A 193 -0.81 19.14 27.43
CA THR A 193 0.12 19.69 26.42
C THR A 193 1.59 19.34 26.65
N LYS A 194 1.93 18.83 27.84
CA LYS A 194 3.33 18.64 28.26
C LYS A 194 4.11 17.69 27.33
N PRO A 195 3.54 16.55 26.86
CA PRO A 195 4.24 15.69 25.91
C PRO A 195 4.66 16.44 24.64
N THR A 196 3.77 17.25 24.06
CA THR A 196 4.08 18.09 22.90
C THR A 196 5.18 19.11 23.19
N GLN A 197 5.17 19.75 24.36
CA GLN A 197 6.20 20.72 24.76
C GLN A 197 7.60 20.07 24.82
N HIS A 198 7.70 18.90 25.46
CA HIS A 198 8.98 18.18 25.56
C HIS A 198 9.42 17.64 24.20
N SER A 199 8.48 17.17 23.37
CA SER A 199 8.77 16.67 22.03
C SER A 199 9.35 17.77 21.12
N VAL A 200 8.76 18.97 21.15
CA VAL A 200 9.29 20.12 20.39
C VAL A 200 10.64 20.58 20.94
N ALA A 201 10.84 20.54 22.25
CA ALA A 201 12.15 20.83 22.84
C ALA A 201 13.23 19.83 22.37
N ALA A 202 12.90 18.54 22.29
CA ALA A 202 13.80 17.53 21.73
C ALA A 202 14.13 17.79 20.26
N LEU A 203 13.12 18.11 19.42
CA LEU A 203 13.35 18.46 18.01
C LEU A 203 14.26 19.70 17.86
N ARG A 204 14.04 20.72 18.69
CA ARG A 204 14.86 21.94 18.74
C ARG A 204 16.28 21.68 19.20
N SER A 205 16.48 20.73 20.13
CA SER A 205 17.82 20.31 20.56
C SER A 205 18.63 19.70 19.43
N SER A 206 17.98 19.10 18.42
CA SER A 206 18.59 18.64 17.17
C SER A 206 18.78 19.75 16.13
N GLY A 207 18.55 21.01 16.47
CA GLY A 207 18.71 22.16 15.58
C GLY A 207 17.55 22.39 14.60
N ILE A 208 16.41 21.74 14.79
CA ILE A 208 15.22 21.87 13.95
C ILE A 208 14.12 22.64 14.70
N VAL A 209 13.63 23.72 14.10
CA VAL A 209 12.47 24.47 14.61
C VAL A 209 11.26 24.10 13.75
N PRO A 210 10.17 23.55 14.33
CA PRO A 210 8.98 23.24 13.56
C PRO A 210 8.27 24.51 13.10
N ASP A 211 7.81 24.54 11.84
CA ASP A 211 6.99 25.62 11.30
C ASP A 211 5.50 25.43 11.62
N ALA A 212 5.06 24.17 11.83
CA ALA A 212 3.72 23.82 12.30
C ALA A 212 3.73 22.53 13.14
N ILE A 213 2.70 22.36 13.98
CA ILE A 213 2.51 21.19 14.84
C ILE A 213 1.13 20.60 14.61
N VAL A 214 1.07 19.31 14.26
CA VAL A 214 -0.18 18.55 14.25
C VAL A 214 -0.34 17.83 15.58
N CYS A 215 -1.36 18.22 16.32
CA CYS A 215 -1.68 17.65 17.61
C CYS A 215 -2.76 16.57 17.44
N ARG A 216 -2.34 15.30 17.54
CA ARG A 216 -3.21 14.13 17.58
C ARG A 216 -3.87 14.00 18.95
N SER A 217 -5.15 13.63 18.97
CA SER A 217 -5.91 13.46 20.21
C SER A 217 -7.18 12.65 19.97
N GLY A 218 -7.72 12.00 21.01
CA GLY A 218 -9.05 11.37 20.94
C GLY A 218 -10.21 12.38 20.98
N LEU A 219 -9.95 13.65 21.32
CA LEU A 219 -10.95 14.70 21.47
C LEU A 219 -10.52 15.98 20.72
N PRO A 220 -11.45 16.83 20.27
CA PRO A 220 -11.13 18.16 19.75
C PRO A 220 -10.32 18.99 20.75
N ILE A 221 -9.29 19.69 20.27
CA ILE A 221 -8.39 20.50 21.11
C ILE A 221 -8.90 21.95 21.14
N PRO A 222 -9.28 22.49 22.32
CA PRO A 222 -9.75 23.87 22.44
C PRO A 222 -8.68 24.91 22.10
N ASP A 223 -9.10 26.10 21.65
CA ASP A 223 -8.19 27.21 21.30
C ASP A 223 -7.29 27.66 22.46
N SER A 224 -7.74 27.55 23.70
CA SER A 224 -6.92 27.86 24.88
C SER A 224 -5.71 26.92 24.98
N ILE A 225 -5.89 25.64 24.65
CA ILE A 225 -4.84 24.63 24.61
C ILE A 225 -3.92 24.87 23.40
N LYS A 226 -4.49 25.21 22.24
CA LYS A 226 -3.70 25.58 21.05
C LYS A 226 -2.80 26.79 21.31
N ARG A 227 -3.33 27.87 21.88
CA ARG A 227 -2.56 29.06 22.29
C ARG A 227 -1.46 28.73 23.29
N LYS A 228 -1.74 27.82 24.22
CA LYS A 228 -0.73 27.33 25.17
C LYS A 228 0.39 26.59 24.45
N ILE A 229 0.08 25.65 23.56
CA ILE A 229 1.09 24.94 22.76
C ILE A 229 1.89 25.94 21.93
N ALA A 230 1.23 26.85 21.22
CA ALA A 230 1.87 27.90 20.43
C ALA A 230 2.89 28.71 21.23
N MET A 231 2.50 29.18 22.43
CA MET A 231 3.39 29.94 23.32
C MET A 231 4.58 29.11 23.84
N PHE A 232 4.34 27.90 24.33
CA PHE A 232 5.41 27.08 24.92
C PHE A 232 6.35 26.47 23.88
N CYS A 233 5.83 26.19 22.69
CA CYS A 233 6.59 25.63 21.58
C CYS A 233 7.14 26.70 20.63
N ASP A 234 6.79 27.98 20.84
CA ASP A 234 7.16 29.13 20.00
C ASP A 234 6.94 28.83 18.50
N VAL A 235 5.66 28.62 18.19
CA VAL A 235 5.10 28.36 16.86
C VAL A 235 3.85 29.23 16.70
N ASP A 236 3.56 29.69 15.49
CA ASP A 236 2.37 30.49 15.19
C ASP A 236 1.09 29.78 15.65
N THR A 237 0.15 30.53 16.25
CA THR A 237 -1.08 29.93 16.81
C THR A 237 -1.95 29.26 15.74
N GLU A 238 -1.98 29.82 14.53
CA GLU A 238 -2.66 29.23 13.37
C GLU A 238 -1.97 27.96 12.83
N ALA A 239 -0.70 27.75 13.18
CA ALA A 239 0.11 26.60 12.79
C ALA A 239 0.08 25.46 13.82
N VAL A 240 -0.68 25.62 14.91
CA VAL A 240 -1.03 24.52 15.81
C VAL A 240 -2.35 23.92 15.35
N ILE A 241 -2.33 22.66 14.92
CA ILE A 241 -3.44 22.00 14.22
C ILE A 241 -4.08 20.97 15.14
N SER A 242 -5.37 21.14 15.46
CA SER A 242 -6.16 20.12 16.16
C SER A 242 -6.53 19.01 15.19
N CYS A 243 -5.98 17.82 15.37
CA CYS A 243 -6.25 16.66 14.51
C CYS A 243 -6.80 15.51 15.37
N PRO A 244 -8.10 15.57 15.75
CA PRO A 244 -8.71 14.49 16.50
C PRO A 244 -8.82 13.23 15.65
N ASP A 245 -9.00 12.08 16.30
CA ASP A 245 -9.26 10.83 15.60
C ASP A 245 -10.53 10.96 14.73
N ALA A 246 -10.40 10.54 13.47
CA ALA A 246 -11.45 10.63 12.48
C ALA A 246 -12.12 9.26 12.30
N SER A 247 -13.39 9.26 11.88
CA SER A 247 -14.16 8.02 11.67
C SER A 247 -13.66 7.21 10.48
N SER A 248 -12.99 7.88 9.54
CA SER A 248 -12.34 7.29 8.37
C SER A 248 -11.07 8.08 8.03
N ILE A 249 -10.07 7.38 7.49
CA ILE A 249 -8.82 8.01 7.03
C ILE A 249 -9.07 9.08 5.96
N TYR A 250 -10.15 8.96 5.18
CA TYR A 250 -10.49 9.89 4.10
C TYR A 250 -11.11 11.21 4.61
N GLU A 251 -11.46 11.30 5.89
CA GLU A 251 -11.91 12.54 6.52
C GLU A 251 -10.76 13.42 7.01
N ILE A 252 -9.56 12.86 7.18
CA ILE A 252 -8.37 13.60 7.66
C ILE A 252 -8.06 14.83 6.79
N PRO A 253 -8.15 14.80 5.45
CA PRO A 253 -8.01 16.00 4.62
C PRO A 253 -8.98 17.13 5.00
N LYS A 254 -10.24 16.82 5.32
CA LYS A 254 -11.22 17.82 5.79
C LYS A 254 -10.84 18.39 7.15
N VAL A 255 -10.35 17.55 8.07
CA VAL A 255 -9.87 17.97 9.39
C VAL A 255 -8.70 18.95 9.26
N LEU A 256 -7.68 18.60 8.47
CA LEU A 256 -6.51 19.45 8.27
C LEU A 256 -6.85 20.76 7.57
N HIS A 257 -7.72 20.72 6.56
CA HIS A 257 -8.18 21.90 5.84
C HIS A 257 -9.01 22.85 6.73
N ALA A 258 -9.91 22.30 7.55
CA ALA A 258 -10.70 23.09 8.49
C ALA A 258 -9.84 23.81 9.54
N GLN A 259 -8.65 23.29 9.83
CA GLN A 259 -7.65 23.94 10.69
C GLN A 259 -6.69 24.86 9.92
N GLY A 260 -6.76 24.92 8.59
CA GLY A 260 -5.98 25.83 7.76
C GLY A 260 -4.53 25.43 7.50
N LEU A 261 -4.12 24.18 7.78
CA LEU A 261 -2.73 23.74 7.66
C LEU A 261 -2.17 23.91 6.24
N ASP A 262 -2.94 23.49 5.24
CA ASP A 262 -2.57 23.57 3.83
C ASP A 262 -2.44 25.02 3.34
N ALA A 263 -3.36 25.89 3.77
CA ALA A 263 -3.29 27.33 3.45
C ALA A 263 -2.09 28.02 4.12
N TYR A 264 -1.81 27.68 5.39
CA TYR A 264 -0.65 28.17 6.12
C TYR A 264 0.65 27.76 5.43
N LEU A 265 0.79 26.49 5.04
CA LEU A 265 1.96 25.98 4.33
C LEU A 265 2.19 26.69 2.99
N VAL A 266 1.14 26.84 2.18
CA VAL A 266 1.22 27.54 0.88
C VAL A 266 1.74 28.96 1.06
N ARG A 267 1.23 29.70 2.06
CA ARG A 267 1.71 31.04 2.38
C ARG A 267 3.15 31.03 2.88
N ARG A 268 3.48 30.13 3.82
CA ARG A 268 4.80 30.03 4.48
C ARG A 268 5.94 29.74 3.50
N LEU A 269 5.66 28.99 2.43
CA LEU A 269 6.62 28.64 1.37
C LEU A 269 6.52 29.54 0.12
N ALA A 270 5.70 30.60 0.17
CA ALA A 270 5.45 31.51 -0.95
C ALA A 270 5.04 30.78 -2.25
N LEU A 271 4.22 29.74 -2.11
CA LEU A 271 3.71 28.95 -3.23
C LEU A 271 2.52 29.65 -3.89
N ARG A 272 2.25 29.29 -5.15
CA ARG A 272 1.08 29.82 -5.88
C ARG A 272 -0.21 29.39 -5.16
N PHE A 273 -0.98 30.37 -4.72
CA PHE A 273 -2.26 30.12 -4.08
C PHE A 273 -3.37 29.79 -5.09
N ARG A 274 -4.14 28.75 -4.78
CA ARG A 274 -5.41 28.40 -5.41
C ARG A 274 -6.27 27.68 -4.37
N ASP A 275 -7.59 27.86 -4.43
CA ASP A 275 -8.52 27.13 -3.57
C ASP A 275 -8.52 25.63 -3.86
N VAL A 276 -8.86 24.84 -2.83
CA VAL A 276 -8.95 23.39 -2.93
C VAL A 276 -10.15 23.01 -3.81
N ASN A 277 -9.91 22.21 -4.85
CA ASN A 277 -11.01 21.61 -5.62
C ASN A 277 -11.53 20.34 -4.92
N TRP A 278 -12.66 20.48 -4.24
CA TRP A 278 -13.27 19.39 -3.46
C TRP A 278 -14.06 18.37 -4.28
N THR A 279 -14.32 18.61 -5.57
CA THR A 279 -15.26 17.82 -6.38
C THR A 279 -15.08 16.30 -6.25
N LYS A 280 -13.85 15.80 -6.44
CA LYS A 280 -13.57 14.36 -6.39
C LYS A 280 -13.62 13.80 -4.97
N TRP A 281 -13.14 14.57 -3.99
CA TRP A 281 -13.05 14.11 -2.60
C TRP A 281 -14.41 14.15 -1.90
N ASP A 282 -15.26 15.11 -2.24
CA ASP A 282 -16.63 15.19 -1.74
C ASP A 282 -17.50 14.05 -2.30
N ASP A 283 -17.35 13.67 -3.58
CA ASP A 283 -17.99 12.46 -4.14
C ASP A 283 -17.56 11.19 -3.42
N LEU A 284 -16.26 11.05 -3.09
CA LEU A 284 -15.76 9.94 -2.27
C LEU A 284 -16.42 9.92 -0.88
N LEU A 285 -16.44 11.07 -0.18
CA LEU A 285 -17.05 11.17 1.15
C LEU A 285 -18.56 10.90 1.13
N ASP A 286 -19.25 11.31 0.07
CA ASP A 286 -20.68 11.04 -0.12
C ASP A 286 -20.94 9.54 -0.23
N ARG A 287 -20.15 8.82 -1.05
CA ARG A 287 -20.22 7.35 -1.17
C ARG A 287 -19.95 6.62 0.13
N ILE A 288 -19.04 7.15 0.96
CA ILE A 288 -18.71 6.58 2.28
C ILE A 288 -19.86 6.77 3.27
N ARG A 289 -20.48 7.95 3.28
CA ARG A 289 -21.51 8.33 4.26
C ARG A 289 -22.91 7.83 3.89
N HIS A 290 -23.18 7.69 2.60
CA HIS A 290 -24.49 7.36 2.06
C HIS A 290 -24.44 6.15 1.11
N PRO A 291 -23.97 4.97 1.58
CA PRO A 291 -24.02 3.74 0.79
C PRO A 291 -25.47 3.32 0.51
N LYS A 292 -25.70 2.73 -0.66
CA LYS A 292 -26.98 2.15 -1.12
C LYS A 292 -27.11 0.66 -0.83
N HIS A 293 -25.97 -0.01 -0.64
CA HIS A 293 -25.89 -1.44 -0.37
C HIS A 293 -24.98 -1.67 0.83
N GLU A 294 -25.26 -2.70 1.62
CA GLU A 294 -24.35 -3.25 2.61
C GLU A 294 -24.10 -4.71 2.23
N ILE A 295 -22.83 -5.09 2.07
CA ILE A 295 -22.44 -6.45 1.67
C ILE A 295 -21.27 -6.93 2.52
N VAL A 296 -21.11 -8.25 2.61
CA VAL A 296 -20.04 -8.91 3.34
C VAL A 296 -19.07 -9.55 2.34
N ILE A 297 -17.79 -9.16 2.42
CA ILE A 297 -16.72 -9.79 1.63
C ILE A 297 -15.78 -10.53 2.55
N ALA A 298 -15.59 -11.83 2.32
CA ALA A 298 -14.59 -12.61 3.03
C ALA A 298 -13.19 -12.35 2.46
N LEU A 299 -12.23 -12.06 3.33
CA LEU A 299 -10.81 -12.05 3.01
C LEU A 299 -10.18 -13.31 3.62
N VAL A 300 -9.90 -14.31 2.76
CA VAL A 300 -9.40 -15.64 3.18
C VAL A 300 -7.87 -15.62 3.26
N GLY A 301 -7.39 -15.07 4.37
CA GLY A 301 -5.98 -14.76 4.60
C GLY A 301 -5.29 -15.76 5.53
N LYS A 302 -3.96 -15.82 5.41
CA LYS A 302 -3.09 -16.49 6.39
C LYS A 302 -2.78 -15.57 7.58
N TYR A 303 -2.63 -14.27 7.29
CA TYR A 303 -2.20 -13.24 8.24
C TYR A 303 -3.39 -12.40 8.71
N ILE A 304 -4.35 -12.99 9.45
CA ILE A 304 -5.58 -12.26 9.85
C ILE A 304 -5.44 -11.48 11.17
N ASP A 305 -4.45 -11.81 12.00
CA ASP A 305 -4.27 -11.17 13.32
C ASP A 305 -3.66 -9.76 13.21
N LEU A 306 -3.04 -9.43 12.08
CA LEU A 306 -2.54 -8.10 11.76
C LEU A 306 -3.18 -7.59 10.46
N PRO A 307 -4.22 -6.74 10.55
CA PRO A 307 -4.91 -6.21 9.38
C PRO A 307 -3.98 -5.50 8.37
N ASP A 308 -2.88 -4.91 8.85
CA ASP A 308 -1.92 -4.19 8.01
C ASP A 308 -1.15 -5.10 7.04
N ALA A 309 -1.13 -6.42 7.27
CA ALA A 309 -0.54 -7.39 6.34
C ALA A 309 -1.28 -7.48 5.00
N TYR A 310 -2.52 -6.97 4.95
CA TYR A 310 -3.38 -6.96 3.76
C TYR A 310 -3.97 -5.56 3.49
N LEU A 311 -3.28 -4.51 3.93
CA LEU A 311 -3.79 -3.13 3.89
C LEU A 311 -4.26 -2.70 2.49
N SER A 312 -3.45 -2.89 1.45
CA SER A 312 -3.80 -2.53 0.07
C SER A 312 -4.99 -3.34 -0.44
N VAL A 313 -5.10 -4.63 -0.07
CA VAL A 313 -6.26 -5.47 -0.43
C VAL A 313 -7.53 -4.93 0.22
N VAL A 314 -7.47 -4.63 1.52
CA VAL A 314 -8.59 -4.03 2.29
C VAL A 314 -9.03 -2.70 1.68
N GLU A 315 -8.08 -1.83 1.36
CA GLU A 315 -8.36 -0.53 0.75
C GLU A 315 -8.91 -0.68 -0.67
N ALA A 316 -8.46 -1.68 -1.44
CA ALA A 316 -8.99 -1.96 -2.77
C ALA A 316 -10.42 -2.52 -2.74
N ILE A 317 -10.74 -3.38 -1.76
CA ILE A 317 -12.11 -3.85 -1.49
C ILE A 317 -13.02 -2.67 -1.15
N ARG A 318 -12.60 -1.79 -0.23
CA ARG A 318 -13.34 -0.57 0.15
C ARG A 318 -13.55 0.36 -1.04
N ALA A 319 -12.52 0.58 -1.85
CA ALA A 319 -12.62 1.36 -3.09
C ALA A 319 -13.61 0.74 -4.09
N GLY A 320 -13.64 -0.59 -4.22
CA GLY A 320 -14.67 -1.32 -4.97
C GLY A 320 -16.07 -1.03 -4.44
N GLY A 321 -16.22 -0.99 -3.11
CA GLY A 321 -17.41 -0.54 -2.40
C GLY A 321 -17.85 0.86 -2.83
N PHE A 322 -16.96 1.85 -2.70
CA PHE A 322 -17.25 3.25 -3.04
C PHE A 322 -17.71 3.40 -4.50
N ALA A 323 -17.03 2.71 -5.43
CA ALA A 323 -17.38 2.73 -6.85
C ALA A 323 -18.80 2.21 -7.13
N ASN A 324 -19.32 1.31 -6.29
CA ASN A 324 -20.64 0.69 -6.40
C ASN A 324 -21.65 1.23 -5.38
N TRP A 325 -21.34 2.32 -4.67
CA TRP A 325 -22.17 2.83 -3.56
C TRP A 325 -22.49 1.75 -2.52
N ALA A 326 -21.54 0.86 -2.25
CA ALA A 326 -21.69 -0.22 -1.30
C ALA A 326 -20.75 -0.01 -0.11
N LYS A 327 -21.28 -0.20 1.10
CA LYS A 327 -20.46 -0.36 2.29
C LYS A 327 -20.10 -1.83 2.39
N VAL A 328 -18.79 -2.09 2.38
CA VAL A 328 -18.26 -3.44 2.46
C VAL A 328 -17.85 -3.73 3.89
N ASP A 329 -18.50 -4.70 4.52
CA ASP A 329 -18.02 -5.31 5.74
C ASP A 329 -17.04 -6.42 5.39
N ILE A 330 -15.80 -6.31 5.89
CA ILE A 330 -14.73 -7.26 5.55
C ILE A 330 -14.65 -8.28 6.66
N ARG A 331 -15.02 -9.51 6.32
CA ARG A 331 -14.87 -10.65 7.22
C ARG A 331 -13.49 -11.26 7.07
N TRP A 332 -12.71 -11.17 8.12
CA TRP A 332 -11.40 -11.82 8.20
C TRP A 332 -11.59 -13.32 8.45
N VAL A 333 -11.21 -14.13 7.47
CA VAL A 333 -11.34 -15.60 7.56
C VAL A 333 -9.94 -16.21 7.55
N PRO A 334 -9.51 -16.87 8.63
CA PRO A 334 -8.24 -17.60 8.62
C PRO A 334 -8.35 -18.79 7.67
N SER A 335 -7.41 -18.90 6.73
CA SER A 335 -7.45 -19.94 5.69
C SER A 335 -7.56 -21.35 6.25
N ASP A 336 -6.83 -21.65 7.34
CA ASP A 336 -6.78 -22.97 7.98
C ASP A 336 -8.18 -23.47 8.42
N GLU A 337 -9.14 -22.57 8.64
CA GLU A 337 -10.53 -22.92 9.03
C GLU A 337 -11.44 -23.27 7.84
N CYS A 338 -10.95 -23.18 6.60
CA CYS A 338 -11.69 -23.49 5.37
C CYS A 338 -11.25 -24.80 4.71
N GLU A 339 -10.38 -25.59 5.34
CA GLU A 339 -9.84 -26.83 4.76
C GLU A 339 -10.91 -27.90 4.55
N THR A 340 -11.84 -28.05 5.50
CA THR A 340 -12.95 -29.01 5.37
C THR A 340 -14.19 -28.35 4.77
N PRO A 341 -15.07 -29.11 4.08
CA PRO A 341 -16.34 -28.60 3.56
C PRO A 341 -17.21 -27.93 4.64
N GLU A 342 -17.25 -28.50 5.84
CA GLU A 342 -18.02 -27.95 6.96
C GLU A 342 -17.42 -26.65 7.48
N GLY A 343 -16.08 -26.56 7.54
CA GLY A 343 -15.37 -25.35 7.93
C GLY A 343 -15.59 -24.21 6.93
N ALA A 344 -15.42 -24.50 5.64
CA ALA A 344 -15.70 -23.55 4.57
C ALA A 344 -17.15 -23.07 4.60
N ALA A 345 -18.13 -23.97 4.72
CA ALA A 345 -19.54 -23.62 4.82
C ALA A 345 -19.85 -22.74 6.05
N ALA A 346 -19.25 -23.05 7.20
CA ALA A 346 -19.45 -22.28 8.42
C ALA A 346 -18.88 -20.85 8.35
N LYS A 347 -17.86 -20.61 7.52
CA LYS A 347 -17.19 -19.30 7.40
C LYS A 347 -17.65 -18.47 6.23
N LEU A 348 -18.10 -19.13 5.16
CA LEU A 348 -18.36 -18.52 3.86
C LEU A 348 -19.84 -18.63 3.43
N GLY A 349 -20.70 -19.32 4.18
CA GLY A 349 -22.10 -19.54 3.77
C GLY A 349 -22.98 -18.29 3.75
N ASP A 350 -22.57 -17.22 4.43
CA ASP A 350 -23.29 -15.95 4.59
C ASP A 350 -22.44 -14.74 4.14
N VAL A 351 -21.54 -14.95 3.16
CA VAL A 351 -20.79 -13.86 2.52
C VAL A 351 -21.23 -13.67 1.08
N ASP A 352 -21.12 -12.44 0.58
CA ASP A 352 -21.58 -12.06 -0.75
C ASP A 352 -20.45 -12.14 -1.81
N GLY A 353 -19.21 -12.28 -1.35
CA GLY A 353 -18.04 -12.43 -2.20
C GLY A 353 -16.79 -12.78 -1.42
N ILE A 354 -15.78 -13.28 -2.12
CA ILE A 354 -14.55 -13.82 -1.53
C ILE A 354 -13.33 -13.21 -2.23
N VAL A 355 -12.33 -12.81 -1.44
CA VAL A 355 -10.99 -12.47 -1.93
C VAL A 355 -10.00 -13.46 -1.32
N VAL A 356 -9.24 -14.12 -2.19
CA VAL A 356 -8.11 -14.97 -1.80
C VAL A 356 -6.82 -14.18 -2.08
N PRO A 357 -6.26 -13.49 -1.07
CA PRO A 357 -5.07 -12.67 -1.26
C PRO A 357 -3.81 -13.54 -1.38
N GLY A 358 -2.70 -12.87 -1.70
CA GLY A 358 -1.36 -13.43 -1.62
C GLY A 358 -1.02 -14.00 -0.24
N GLY A 359 0.00 -14.85 -0.19
CA GLY A 359 0.56 -15.36 1.06
C GLY A 359 1.93 -15.98 0.78
N PHE A 360 2.94 -15.59 1.54
CA PHE A 360 4.28 -16.15 1.35
C PHE A 360 4.44 -17.44 2.16
N GLY A 361 5.01 -18.47 1.55
CA GLY A 361 5.34 -19.75 2.18
C GLY A 361 4.16 -20.71 2.41
N ILE A 362 4.51 -21.96 2.74
CA ILE A 362 3.69 -23.17 2.59
C ILE A 362 2.39 -23.28 3.40
N ARG A 363 2.29 -22.59 4.54
CA ARG A 363 1.16 -22.77 5.47
C ARG A 363 -0.13 -22.10 4.94
N GLY A 364 -1.26 -22.82 5.03
CA GLY A 364 -2.61 -22.32 4.77
C GLY A 364 -3.10 -22.44 3.33
N VAL A 365 -2.38 -23.19 2.48
CA VAL A 365 -2.74 -23.41 1.07
C VAL A 365 -3.98 -24.29 0.94
N GLU A 366 -4.03 -25.46 1.61
CA GLU A 366 -5.18 -26.38 1.53
C GLU A 366 -6.49 -25.71 1.97
N GLY A 367 -6.44 -24.89 3.01
CA GLY A 367 -7.57 -24.06 3.42
C GLY A 367 -8.06 -23.07 2.36
N LYS A 368 -7.14 -22.46 1.59
CA LYS A 368 -7.52 -21.63 0.44
C LYS A 368 -8.16 -22.45 -0.68
N LEU A 369 -7.67 -23.67 -0.95
CA LEU A 369 -8.27 -24.57 -1.93
C LEU A 369 -9.72 -24.93 -1.54
N GLY A 370 -9.95 -25.26 -0.27
CA GLY A 370 -11.29 -25.52 0.26
C GLY A 370 -12.24 -24.32 0.12
N ALA A 371 -11.76 -23.10 0.40
CA ALA A 371 -12.53 -21.88 0.19
C ALA A 371 -12.88 -21.62 -1.29
N ILE A 372 -11.93 -21.86 -2.21
CA ILE A 372 -12.14 -21.69 -3.65
C ILE A 372 -13.15 -22.70 -4.17
N ARG A 373 -13.02 -23.97 -3.77
CA ARG A 373 -13.98 -25.03 -4.10
C ARG A 373 -15.38 -24.64 -3.66
N TYR A 374 -15.52 -24.23 -2.40
CA TYR A 374 -16.80 -23.81 -1.84
C TYR A 374 -17.41 -22.66 -2.64
N ALA A 375 -16.62 -21.64 -2.95
CA ALA A 375 -17.06 -20.50 -3.77
C ALA A 375 -17.54 -20.94 -5.15
N ARG A 376 -16.77 -21.80 -5.83
CA ARG A 376 -17.07 -22.30 -7.19
C ARG A 376 -18.37 -23.09 -7.22
N GLU A 377 -18.55 -24.01 -6.28
CA GLU A 377 -19.73 -24.88 -6.20
C GLU A 377 -21.00 -24.07 -5.85
N HIS A 378 -20.89 -23.03 -5.02
CA HIS A 378 -22.00 -22.17 -4.57
C HIS A 378 -22.17 -20.89 -5.39
N LYS A 379 -21.36 -20.72 -6.44
CA LYS A 379 -21.35 -19.56 -7.34
C LYS A 379 -21.14 -18.21 -6.63
N ILE A 380 -20.38 -18.20 -5.52
CA ILE A 380 -20.05 -16.99 -4.77
C ILE A 380 -18.96 -16.23 -5.54
N PRO A 381 -19.18 -14.95 -5.91
CA PRO A 381 -18.17 -14.12 -6.57
C PRO A 381 -16.80 -14.19 -5.89
N ILE A 382 -15.76 -14.53 -6.65
CA ILE A 382 -14.42 -14.76 -6.10
C ILE A 382 -13.30 -14.11 -6.93
N LEU A 383 -12.35 -13.49 -6.22
CA LEU A 383 -11.13 -12.89 -6.78
C LEU A 383 -9.87 -13.49 -6.14
N GLY A 384 -9.01 -14.13 -6.94
CA GLY A 384 -7.69 -14.61 -6.52
C GLY A 384 -6.55 -13.66 -6.90
N LEU A 385 -5.64 -13.37 -5.97
CA LEU A 385 -4.50 -12.46 -6.17
C LEU A 385 -3.18 -13.19 -5.95
N CYS A 386 -2.29 -13.20 -6.94
CA CYS A 386 -0.97 -13.84 -6.90
C CYS A 386 -1.09 -15.32 -6.48
N LEU A 387 -0.77 -15.67 -5.22
CA LEU A 387 -1.05 -17.00 -4.65
C LEU A 387 -2.52 -17.42 -4.86
N GLY A 388 -3.47 -16.48 -4.80
CA GLY A 388 -4.87 -16.78 -5.08
C GLY A 388 -5.11 -17.35 -6.47
N LEU A 389 -4.42 -16.85 -7.51
CA LEU A 389 -4.48 -17.46 -8.84
C LEU A 389 -3.88 -18.87 -8.83
N GLN A 390 -2.73 -19.05 -8.19
CA GLN A 390 -2.06 -20.35 -8.10
C GLN A 390 -2.96 -21.39 -7.42
N CYS A 391 -3.59 -21.01 -6.30
CA CYS A 391 -4.56 -21.85 -5.61
C CYS A 391 -5.80 -22.15 -6.47
N MET A 392 -6.30 -21.19 -7.25
CA MET A 392 -7.44 -21.42 -8.14
C MET A 392 -7.10 -22.38 -9.29
N VAL A 393 -5.87 -22.32 -9.83
CA VAL A 393 -5.38 -23.31 -10.80
C VAL A 393 -5.26 -24.70 -10.17
N ILE A 394 -4.69 -24.80 -8.97
CA ILE A 394 -4.52 -26.08 -8.26
C ILE A 394 -5.87 -26.71 -7.92
N GLU A 395 -6.82 -25.93 -7.37
CA GLU A 395 -8.16 -26.41 -7.04
C GLU A 395 -8.88 -26.93 -8.28
N PHE A 396 -8.87 -26.16 -9.37
CA PHE A 396 -9.50 -26.55 -10.63
C PHE A 396 -8.84 -27.78 -11.25
N ALA A 397 -7.51 -27.88 -11.17
CA ALA A 397 -6.76 -29.03 -11.64
C ALA A 397 -7.16 -30.32 -10.91
N ARG A 398 -7.25 -30.26 -9.57
CA ARG A 398 -7.64 -31.40 -8.72
C ARG A 398 -9.09 -31.81 -8.92
N ASP A 399 -10.03 -30.86 -8.77
CA ASP A 399 -11.45 -31.18 -8.66
C ASP A 399 -12.15 -31.30 -10.02
N VAL A 400 -11.72 -30.52 -11.03
CA VAL A 400 -12.41 -30.46 -12.33
C VAL A 400 -11.63 -31.16 -13.44
N ALA A 401 -10.31 -30.97 -13.51
CA ALA A 401 -9.48 -31.54 -14.59
C ALA A 401 -8.95 -32.96 -14.30
N GLY A 402 -9.24 -33.52 -13.11
CA GLY A 402 -8.86 -34.87 -12.72
C GLY A 402 -7.36 -35.09 -12.47
N ILE A 403 -6.61 -34.01 -12.19
CA ILE A 403 -5.19 -34.06 -11.87
C ILE A 403 -5.06 -34.14 -10.34
N GLU A 404 -5.29 -35.31 -9.77
CA GLU A 404 -5.41 -35.52 -8.31
C GLU A 404 -4.19 -35.01 -7.52
N ASP A 405 -2.99 -35.25 -8.04
CA ASP A 405 -1.73 -34.86 -7.40
C ASP A 405 -1.28 -33.42 -7.75
N ALA A 406 -2.15 -32.59 -8.34
CA ALA A 406 -1.78 -31.25 -8.76
C ALA A 406 -1.33 -30.39 -7.57
N ALA A 407 -0.15 -29.78 -7.65
CA ALA A 407 0.35 -28.87 -6.62
C ALA A 407 1.27 -27.78 -7.20
N SER A 408 1.76 -26.92 -6.31
CA SER A 408 2.90 -26.04 -6.59
C SER A 408 4.17 -26.70 -6.07
N SER A 409 5.24 -26.70 -6.86
CA SER A 409 6.57 -27.14 -6.42
C SER A 409 7.14 -26.27 -5.28
N GLU A 410 6.53 -25.11 -5.00
CA GLU A 410 6.83 -24.31 -3.79
C GLU A 410 6.37 -25.01 -2.50
N PHE A 411 5.21 -25.66 -2.54
CA PHE A 411 4.52 -26.18 -1.36
C PHE A 411 4.70 -27.68 -1.21
N ASP A 412 4.76 -28.38 -2.34
CA ASP A 412 5.00 -29.81 -2.43
C ASP A 412 6.04 -30.08 -3.52
N PRO A 413 7.34 -30.11 -3.18
CA PRO A 413 8.40 -30.37 -4.15
C PRO A 413 8.38 -31.79 -4.75
N ASP A 414 7.68 -32.73 -4.10
CA ASP A 414 7.64 -34.14 -4.49
C ASP A 414 6.42 -34.48 -5.37
N THR A 415 5.55 -33.50 -5.64
CA THR A 415 4.38 -33.65 -6.52
C THR A 415 4.77 -34.19 -7.89
N SER A 416 4.02 -35.19 -8.35
CA SER A 416 4.13 -35.71 -9.73
C SER A 416 3.45 -34.79 -10.75
N ALA A 417 2.64 -33.84 -10.30
CA ALA A 417 1.90 -32.91 -11.14
C ALA A 417 2.09 -31.43 -10.72
N PRO A 418 3.28 -30.84 -10.94
CA PRO A 418 3.55 -29.44 -10.61
C PRO A 418 2.86 -28.50 -11.61
N VAL A 419 1.56 -28.25 -11.41
CA VAL A 419 0.76 -27.33 -12.23
C VAL A 419 1.17 -25.87 -12.01
N ILE A 420 1.82 -25.59 -10.89
CA ILE A 420 2.54 -24.34 -10.61
C ILE A 420 4.02 -24.67 -10.39
N ALA A 421 4.92 -24.01 -11.12
CA ALA A 421 6.36 -24.29 -11.10
C ALA A 421 7.17 -23.05 -11.46
N THR A 422 8.45 -22.99 -11.07
CA THR A 422 9.33 -21.90 -11.54
C THR A 422 9.64 -22.03 -13.03
N MET A 423 9.93 -20.93 -13.72
CA MET A 423 10.33 -21.00 -15.14
C MET A 423 11.59 -21.82 -15.37
N ALA A 424 12.52 -21.82 -14.40
CA ALA A 424 13.73 -22.63 -14.44
C ALA A 424 13.42 -24.14 -14.37
N GLU A 425 12.49 -24.55 -13.49
CA GLU A 425 11.99 -25.93 -13.46
C GLU A 425 11.30 -26.31 -14.76
N GLN A 426 10.45 -25.41 -15.30
CA GLN A 426 9.79 -25.63 -16.59
C GLN A 426 10.80 -25.80 -17.73
N GLN A 427 11.88 -25.01 -17.75
CA GLN A 427 12.96 -25.16 -18.71
C GLN A 427 13.78 -26.43 -18.45
N ALA A 428 14.10 -26.77 -17.21
CA ALA A 428 14.83 -28.00 -16.86
C ALA A 428 14.10 -29.26 -17.35
N ILE A 429 12.77 -29.29 -17.23
CA ILE A 429 11.91 -30.37 -17.75
C ILE A 429 12.01 -30.48 -19.28
N VAL A 430 12.26 -29.36 -19.99
CA VAL A 430 12.30 -29.30 -21.46
C VAL A 430 13.73 -29.45 -22.03
N SER A 431 14.76 -28.91 -21.36
CA SER A 431 16.13 -28.77 -21.88
C SER A 431 17.23 -29.40 -21.03
N GLY A 432 16.96 -29.87 -19.81
CA GLY A 432 17.92 -30.59 -18.95
C GLY A 432 18.99 -29.76 -18.24
N ASP A 433 19.07 -28.44 -18.47
CA ASP A 433 20.12 -27.54 -17.96
C ASP A 433 19.54 -26.35 -17.14
N GLY A 434 18.78 -26.61 -16.08
CA GLY A 434 18.17 -25.57 -15.25
C GLY A 434 19.03 -25.15 -14.04
N ASP A 435 19.29 -23.85 -13.90
CA ASP A 435 19.85 -23.25 -12.69
C ASP A 435 18.77 -23.18 -11.58
N MET A 436 19.11 -23.57 -10.35
CA MET A 436 18.17 -23.69 -9.23
C MET A 436 17.88 -22.32 -8.62
N GLY A 437 17.12 -21.50 -9.34
CA GLY A 437 16.66 -20.19 -8.89
C GLY A 437 15.88 -19.46 -9.98
N GLY A 438 14.55 -19.61 -10.02
CA GLY A 438 13.71 -18.81 -10.92
C GLY A 438 13.88 -17.30 -10.68
N SER A 439 13.83 -16.50 -11.75
CA SER A 439 13.88 -15.04 -11.67
C SER A 439 12.62 -14.48 -11.01
N MET A 440 12.79 -13.70 -9.95
CA MET A 440 11.69 -13.00 -9.28
C MET A 440 11.10 -11.93 -10.21
N ARG A 441 9.79 -11.95 -10.43
CA ARG A 441 9.07 -10.89 -11.14
C ARG A 441 8.63 -9.82 -10.14
N LEU A 442 9.21 -8.64 -10.26
CA LEU A 442 8.94 -7.48 -9.41
C LEU A 442 8.54 -6.28 -10.26
N GLY A 443 7.46 -5.60 -9.86
CA GLY A 443 7.01 -4.38 -10.51
C GLY A 443 6.06 -4.61 -11.67
N ALA A 444 5.89 -3.60 -12.52
CA ALA A 444 4.87 -3.59 -13.56
C ALA A 444 5.27 -4.48 -14.76
N TYR A 445 4.45 -5.49 -15.06
CA TYR A 445 4.56 -6.30 -16.27
C TYR A 445 3.34 -6.10 -17.17
N PRO A 446 3.49 -6.12 -18.50
CA PRO A 446 2.38 -6.05 -19.44
C PRO A 446 1.64 -7.39 -19.53
N ALA A 447 0.33 -7.34 -19.80
CA ALA A 447 -0.49 -8.49 -20.13
C ALA A 447 -1.44 -8.17 -21.30
N ASP A 448 -1.55 -9.11 -22.22
CA ASP A 448 -2.49 -9.07 -23.34
C ASP A 448 -3.74 -9.91 -22.97
N LEU A 449 -4.88 -9.24 -22.86
CA LEU A 449 -6.17 -9.83 -22.49
C LEU A 449 -6.91 -10.35 -23.72
N VAL A 450 -7.54 -11.51 -23.57
CA VAL A 450 -8.32 -12.17 -24.62
C VAL A 450 -9.66 -11.45 -24.79
N LYS A 451 -9.98 -11.07 -26.03
CA LYS A 451 -11.23 -10.34 -26.34
C LYS A 451 -12.46 -11.17 -25.97
N GLY A 452 -13.45 -10.53 -25.34
CA GLY A 452 -14.72 -11.15 -24.96
C GLY A 452 -14.73 -11.75 -23.55
N THR A 453 -13.57 -11.91 -22.92
CA THR A 453 -13.43 -12.34 -21.52
C THR A 453 -13.97 -11.30 -20.54
N LEU A 454 -14.39 -11.73 -19.36
CA LEU A 454 -14.85 -10.85 -18.29
C LEU A 454 -13.75 -9.89 -17.88
N VAL A 455 -12.51 -10.37 -17.69
CA VAL A 455 -11.36 -9.52 -17.36
C VAL A 455 -11.17 -8.41 -18.40
N GLN A 456 -11.21 -8.72 -19.69
CA GLN A 456 -11.09 -7.70 -20.75
C GLN A 456 -12.23 -6.66 -20.70
N GLN A 457 -13.45 -7.09 -20.41
CA GLN A 457 -14.60 -6.21 -20.28
C GLN A 457 -14.44 -5.27 -19.07
N LEU A 458 -14.01 -5.77 -17.92
CA LEU A 458 -13.78 -4.97 -16.71
C LEU A 458 -12.73 -3.89 -16.94
N TYR A 459 -11.60 -4.23 -17.55
CA TYR A 459 -10.55 -3.25 -17.86
C TYR A 459 -10.93 -2.29 -19.00
N GLY A 460 -11.88 -2.65 -19.86
CA GLY A 460 -12.28 -1.86 -21.03
C GLY A 460 -11.21 -1.77 -22.13
N ARG A 461 -10.16 -2.59 -22.07
CA ARG A 461 -9.02 -2.61 -23.01
C ARG A 461 -8.36 -3.98 -23.06
N ILE A 462 -7.61 -4.24 -24.12
CA ILE A 462 -6.91 -5.54 -24.33
C ILE A 462 -5.46 -5.55 -23.85
N LYS A 463 -4.85 -4.40 -23.62
CA LYS A 463 -3.48 -4.31 -23.09
C LYS A 463 -3.51 -3.66 -21.73
N VAL A 464 -3.02 -4.37 -20.73
CA VAL A 464 -2.95 -3.90 -19.34
C VAL A 464 -1.54 -4.09 -18.82
N SER A 465 -1.28 -3.56 -17.63
CA SER A 465 -0.03 -3.81 -16.94
C SER A 465 -0.28 -3.78 -15.46
N GLU A 466 0.16 -4.78 -14.73
CA GLU A 466 -0.06 -4.92 -13.28
C GLU A 466 1.24 -5.22 -12.55
N ARG A 467 1.26 -5.00 -11.23
CA ARG A 467 2.47 -5.14 -10.40
C ARG A 467 2.62 -6.57 -9.90
N HIS A 468 3.80 -7.15 -10.03
CA HIS A 468 4.10 -8.52 -9.63
C HIS A 468 5.03 -8.57 -8.42
N ARG A 469 4.91 -9.65 -7.66
CA ARG A 469 5.82 -10.02 -6.56
C ARG A 469 5.80 -11.53 -6.36
N HIS A 470 6.30 -12.28 -7.35
CA HIS A 470 6.33 -13.74 -7.30
C HIS A 470 7.42 -14.34 -8.17
N ARG A 471 7.65 -15.65 -8.02
CA ARG A 471 8.61 -16.45 -8.80
C ARG A 471 7.98 -17.65 -9.50
N TYR A 472 6.86 -18.14 -8.96
CA TYR A 472 6.19 -19.34 -9.42
C TYR A 472 5.11 -19.02 -10.44
N GLU A 473 5.09 -19.78 -11.52
CA GLU A 473 4.25 -19.56 -12.69
C GLU A 473 3.35 -20.76 -12.97
N VAL A 474 2.26 -20.53 -13.67
CA VAL A 474 1.45 -21.64 -14.20
C VAL A 474 2.31 -22.45 -15.18
N ASN A 475 2.37 -23.75 -14.97
CA ASN A 475 3.16 -24.65 -15.81
C ASN A 475 2.45 -24.88 -17.15
N ASN A 476 3.12 -24.44 -18.22
CA ASN A 476 2.57 -24.47 -19.58
C ASN A 476 2.22 -25.88 -20.08
N ALA A 477 2.86 -26.92 -19.53
CA ALA A 477 2.58 -28.31 -19.89
C ALA A 477 1.13 -28.72 -19.58
N TYR A 478 0.49 -28.10 -18.59
CA TYR A 478 -0.87 -28.43 -18.14
C TYR A 478 -1.95 -27.54 -18.74
N ARG A 479 -1.59 -26.44 -19.44
CA ARG A 479 -2.57 -25.46 -19.95
C ARG A 479 -3.65 -26.09 -20.81
N LYS A 480 -3.25 -26.92 -21.78
CA LYS A 480 -4.20 -27.53 -22.71
C LYS A 480 -5.25 -28.38 -21.98
N GLN A 481 -4.83 -29.19 -21.01
CA GLN A 481 -5.74 -30.03 -20.23
C GLN A 481 -6.70 -29.17 -19.38
N LEU A 482 -6.21 -28.07 -18.79
CA LEU A 482 -7.04 -27.14 -18.02
C LEU A 482 -8.04 -26.37 -18.90
N GLU A 483 -7.64 -25.96 -20.11
CA GLU A 483 -8.52 -25.35 -21.10
C GLU A 483 -9.63 -26.31 -21.56
N GLU A 484 -9.27 -27.57 -21.86
CA GLU A 484 -10.23 -28.61 -22.25
C GLU A 484 -11.24 -28.93 -21.13
N ALA A 485 -10.83 -28.78 -19.87
CA ALA A 485 -11.71 -28.89 -18.70
C ALA A 485 -12.56 -27.63 -18.45
N GLY A 486 -12.31 -26.52 -19.16
CA GLY A 486 -13.15 -25.32 -19.15
C GLY A 486 -12.55 -24.08 -18.47
N LEU A 487 -11.30 -24.12 -18.00
CA LEU A 487 -10.61 -22.94 -17.48
C LEU A 487 -10.18 -22.01 -18.62
N VAL A 488 -10.46 -20.72 -18.51
CA VAL A 488 -10.08 -19.73 -19.53
C VAL A 488 -8.83 -18.98 -19.07
N PHE A 489 -7.74 -19.09 -19.82
CA PHE A 489 -6.57 -18.22 -19.67
C PHE A 489 -6.84 -16.85 -20.30
N SER A 490 -7.56 -15.99 -19.57
CA SER A 490 -8.09 -14.72 -20.08
C SER A 490 -7.06 -13.63 -20.31
N GLY A 491 -5.83 -13.80 -19.82
CA GLY A 491 -4.73 -12.89 -20.12
C GLY A 491 -3.37 -13.56 -19.98
N LEU A 492 -2.49 -13.26 -20.93
CA LEU A 492 -1.14 -13.81 -21.00
C LEU A 492 -0.12 -12.69 -21.10
N SER A 493 1.14 -12.98 -20.81
CA SER A 493 2.25 -12.09 -21.18
C SER A 493 2.28 -11.87 -22.72
N PRO A 494 2.88 -10.78 -23.23
CA PRO A 494 2.89 -10.50 -24.67
C PRO A 494 3.55 -11.58 -25.54
N ASP A 495 4.50 -12.33 -24.98
CA ASP A 495 5.14 -13.50 -25.62
C ASP A 495 4.31 -14.79 -25.46
N ARG A 496 3.16 -14.70 -24.78
CA ARG A 496 2.18 -15.76 -24.48
C ARG A 496 2.70 -16.87 -23.57
N ASN A 497 3.89 -16.72 -23.00
CA ASN A 497 4.55 -17.75 -22.20
C ASN A 497 4.11 -17.78 -20.73
N LEU A 498 3.59 -16.69 -20.18
CA LEU A 498 3.16 -16.59 -18.79
C LEU A 498 1.65 -16.37 -18.71
N VAL A 499 0.99 -17.08 -17.79
CA VAL A 499 -0.42 -16.86 -17.49
C VAL A 499 -0.51 -15.69 -16.53
N GLU A 500 -1.24 -14.64 -16.91
CA GLU A 500 -1.40 -13.45 -16.06
C GLU A 500 -2.79 -13.41 -15.44
N PHE A 501 -3.81 -13.87 -16.17
CA PHE A 501 -5.20 -13.90 -15.71
C PHE A 501 -5.87 -15.21 -16.09
N ILE A 502 -6.71 -15.71 -15.18
CA ILE A 502 -7.63 -16.82 -15.43
C ILE A 502 -9.06 -16.42 -15.05
N GLU A 503 -10.03 -17.04 -15.70
CA GLU A 503 -11.43 -16.96 -15.32
C GLU A 503 -12.19 -18.23 -15.69
N LEU A 504 -13.41 -18.37 -15.16
CA LEU A 504 -14.40 -19.27 -15.72
C LEU A 504 -15.39 -18.48 -16.60
N PRO A 505 -15.99 -19.12 -17.62
CA PRO A 505 -17.06 -18.50 -18.38
C PRO A 505 -18.21 -18.05 -17.47
N THR A 506 -18.79 -16.88 -17.75
CA THR A 506 -19.82 -16.24 -16.91
C THR A 506 -21.10 -17.08 -16.76
N GLU A 507 -21.38 -17.93 -17.74
CA GLU A 507 -22.47 -18.91 -17.72
C GLU A 507 -22.24 -20.04 -16.72
N THR A 508 -20.98 -20.36 -16.43
CA THR A 508 -20.57 -21.36 -15.44
C THR A 508 -20.58 -20.74 -14.05
N HIS A 509 -19.91 -19.59 -13.90
CA HIS A 509 -19.78 -18.89 -12.63
C HIS A 509 -19.82 -17.36 -12.86
N PRO A 510 -20.68 -16.61 -12.14
CA PRO A 510 -20.93 -15.19 -12.44
C PRO A 510 -19.67 -14.32 -12.35
N PHE A 511 -18.80 -14.60 -11.37
CA PHE A 511 -17.50 -13.95 -11.23
C PHE A 511 -16.49 -14.91 -10.60
N PHE A 512 -15.71 -15.60 -11.42
CA PHE A 512 -14.57 -16.41 -10.97
C PHE A 512 -13.34 -15.90 -11.70
N VAL A 513 -12.58 -15.01 -11.07
CA VAL A 513 -11.45 -14.32 -11.72
C VAL A 513 -10.22 -14.43 -10.84
N ALA A 514 -9.06 -14.64 -11.44
CA ALA A 514 -7.80 -14.58 -10.72
C ALA A 514 -6.71 -13.89 -11.56
N THR A 515 -5.72 -13.36 -10.86
CA THR A 515 -4.56 -12.69 -11.47
C THR A 515 -3.27 -13.09 -10.77
N GLN A 516 -2.18 -13.27 -11.51
CA GLN A 516 -0.84 -13.48 -10.95
C GLN A 516 -0.27 -12.20 -10.32
N ALA A 517 -0.82 -11.05 -10.70
CA ALA A 517 -0.40 -9.75 -10.22
C ALA A 517 -1.11 -9.32 -8.91
N HIS A 518 -0.71 -8.16 -8.41
CA HIS A 518 -1.27 -7.45 -7.25
C HIS A 518 -2.00 -6.15 -7.69
N PRO A 519 -3.22 -6.25 -8.25
CA PRO A 519 -4.01 -5.09 -8.67
C PRO A 519 -4.35 -4.13 -7.51
N GLU A 520 -4.33 -4.61 -6.27
CA GLU A 520 -4.59 -3.84 -5.07
C GLU A 520 -3.61 -2.66 -4.91
N PHE A 521 -2.35 -2.82 -5.33
CA PHE A 521 -1.35 -1.76 -5.25
C PHE A 521 -1.64 -0.58 -6.16
N LYS A 522 -2.44 -0.80 -7.22
CA LYS A 522 -2.86 0.23 -8.17
C LYS A 522 -4.28 0.75 -7.90
N SER A 523 -4.97 0.19 -6.91
CA SER A 523 -6.28 0.71 -6.49
C SER A 523 -6.11 2.02 -5.74
N ARG A 524 -7.06 2.93 -5.93
CA ARG A 524 -7.15 4.23 -5.26
C ARG A 524 -8.59 4.42 -4.78
N PRO A 525 -8.84 5.20 -3.72
CA PRO A 525 -10.19 5.41 -3.21
C PRO A 525 -11.12 6.10 -4.22
N ILE A 526 -10.58 7.00 -5.05
CA ILE A 526 -11.35 7.72 -6.09
C ILE A 526 -11.38 6.92 -7.40
N THR A 527 -10.28 6.26 -7.74
CA THR A 527 -10.07 5.49 -8.97
C THR A 527 -9.90 4.01 -8.62
N SER A 528 -11.01 3.38 -8.20
CA SER A 528 -11.03 1.97 -7.81
C SER A 528 -10.57 1.06 -8.94
N HIS A 529 -9.75 0.05 -8.61
CA HIS A 529 -9.23 -0.89 -9.58
C HIS A 529 -10.37 -1.71 -10.24
N PRO A 530 -10.35 -1.91 -11.58
CA PRO A 530 -11.43 -2.60 -12.30
C PRO A 530 -11.83 -3.97 -11.76
N LEU A 531 -10.86 -4.80 -11.36
CA LEU A 531 -11.14 -6.13 -10.80
C LEU A 531 -11.89 -6.09 -9.47
N PHE A 532 -11.50 -5.18 -8.55
CA PHE A 532 -12.21 -5.02 -7.28
C PHE A 532 -13.58 -4.38 -7.48
N LYS A 533 -13.68 -3.38 -8.35
CA LYS A 533 -14.97 -2.80 -8.74
C LYS A 533 -15.91 -3.86 -9.31
N GLY A 534 -15.40 -4.75 -10.18
CA GLY A 534 -16.14 -5.87 -10.77
C GLY A 534 -16.60 -6.90 -9.74
N LEU A 535 -15.69 -7.31 -8.85
CA LEU A 535 -16.01 -8.24 -7.76
C LEU A 535 -17.16 -7.71 -6.90
N ILE A 536 -17.07 -6.44 -6.48
CA ILE A 536 -18.09 -5.83 -5.63
C ILE A 536 -19.42 -5.67 -6.37
N ALA A 537 -19.41 -5.35 -7.66
CA ALA A 537 -20.64 -5.32 -8.46
C ALA A 537 -21.31 -6.70 -8.49
N ALA A 538 -20.54 -7.77 -8.74
CA ALA A 538 -21.04 -9.14 -8.72
C ALA A 538 -21.55 -9.55 -7.33
N ALA A 539 -20.88 -9.13 -6.25
CA ALA A 539 -21.31 -9.39 -4.88
C ALA A 539 -22.64 -8.70 -4.53
N VAL A 540 -22.84 -7.45 -4.97
CA VAL A 540 -24.12 -6.74 -4.81
C VAL A 540 -25.25 -7.48 -5.54
N GLU A 541 -24.99 -7.99 -6.75
CA GLU A 541 -25.98 -8.79 -7.50
C GLU A 541 -26.28 -10.11 -6.79
N TYR A 542 -25.25 -10.81 -6.31
CA TYR A 542 -25.39 -12.08 -5.57
C TYR A 542 -26.22 -11.89 -4.29
N HIS A 543 -25.93 -10.84 -3.52
CA HIS A 543 -26.67 -10.47 -2.31
C HIS A 543 -28.15 -10.20 -2.60
N GLY A 544 -28.44 -9.47 -3.68
CA GLY A 544 -29.80 -9.16 -4.10
C GLY A 544 -30.61 -10.40 -4.49
N GLN A 545 -29.98 -11.39 -5.12
CA GLN A 545 -30.62 -12.65 -5.48
C GLN A 545 -30.95 -13.50 -4.25
N HIS A 546 -30.03 -13.60 -3.28
CA HIS A 546 -30.23 -14.39 -2.05
C HIS A 546 -31.31 -13.82 -1.14
N ASN A 547 -31.38 -12.48 -1.02
CA ASN A 547 -32.44 -11.83 -0.24
C ASN A 547 -33.82 -11.87 -0.91
N ALA A 548 -33.89 -12.05 -2.23
CA ALA A 548 -35.17 -12.18 -2.94
C ALA A 548 -35.74 -13.61 -2.89
N SER A 549 -34.89 -14.61 -2.58
CA SER A 549 -35.27 -16.02 -2.43
C SER A 549 -35.70 -16.42 -1.02
N HIS A 550 -35.59 -15.50 -0.04
CA HIS A 550 -36.09 -15.62 1.33
C HIS A 550 -37.26 -14.66 1.55
#